data_AF-H1VZS9-F1
#
_entry.id   AF-H1VZS9-F1
#
_cell.length_a   1.000
_cell.length_b   1.000
_cell.length_c   1.000
_cell.angle_alpha   90.00
_cell.angle_beta   90.00
_cell.angle_gamma   90.00
#
_symmetry.space_group_name_H-M   'P 1'
#
loop_
_entity.id
_entity.type
_entity.pdbx_description
1 polymer ?
#
loop_
_entity_poly.entity_id
_entity_poly.type
_entity_poly.pdbx_seq_one_letter_code
_entity_poly.pdbx_strand_id
1 'polypeptide(L)'
;MLLRNAVSILSLAGASFARFGHTAEHPQENSDLNRLRSDFAALPSVGKVYKTFSSDVFTGVSVETTSEGAEDLSILLGARNVWPSRPVQMALAEKGRTFGRDVSVANYSIHGATGVARLHEQGILGKGVRVAVVDSGVDYDHPALGGGFGEGFKVVGGYDLVGGSEWPVEGYFKKPDSDPYEESEIGHGTHVTGILAGRSDSWQGVAPEASILSYKVFGAGNSGGTDEETLIEAFLMAYEDGVRFKPNKTHNNRRVSPPF
;
A
#
# COMPACT_ATOMS: atom_id res chain seq x y z
N MET A 1 -2.41 -33.40 -4.10
CA MET A 1 -3.74 -33.36 -3.46
C MET A 1 -4.07 -31.88 -3.31
N LEU A 2 -4.74 -31.33 -4.31
CA LEU A 2 -4.89 -29.90 -4.57
C LEU A 2 -6.22 -29.37 -4.03
N LEU A 3 -6.20 -28.07 -3.66
CA LEU A 3 -7.28 -27.19 -3.20
C LEU A 3 -7.57 -27.23 -1.68
N ARG A 4 -6.69 -26.59 -0.90
CA ARG A 4 -7.12 -25.91 0.34
C ARG A 4 -7.68 -24.56 -0.09
N ASN A 5 -8.98 -24.49 -0.31
CA ASN A 5 -9.67 -23.24 -0.60
C ASN A 5 -9.71 -22.41 0.69
N ALA A 6 -9.11 -21.22 0.65
CA ALA A 6 -9.11 -20.23 1.70
C ALA A 6 -9.15 -18.87 0.95
N VAL A 7 -9.82 -17.79 1.32
CA VAL A 7 -10.27 -17.26 2.62
C VAL A 7 -11.38 -16.22 2.34
N SER A 8 -12.35 -16.06 3.23
CA SER A 8 -13.33 -14.96 3.18
C SER A 8 -12.89 -13.74 3.97
N ILE A 9 -12.81 -12.56 3.34
CA ILE A 9 -12.66 -11.26 4.01
C ILE A 9 -14.05 -10.79 4.41
N LEU A 10 -14.33 -10.76 5.71
CA LEU A 10 -15.60 -10.25 6.25
C LEU A 10 -15.45 -8.79 6.67
N SER A 11 -16.25 -7.88 6.10
CA SER A 11 -16.43 -6.54 6.64
C SER A 11 -17.69 -6.51 7.51
N LEU A 12 -17.55 -6.17 8.79
CA LEU A 12 -18.68 -6.05 9.71
C LEU A 12 -19.30 -4.65 9.60
N ALA A 13 -20.63 -4.57 9.63
CA ALA A 13 -21.32 -3.30 9.74
C ALA A 13 -21.00 -2.66 11.11
N GLY A 14 -20.60 -1.40 11.08
CA GLY A 14 -20.11 -0.67 12.26
C GLY A 14 -21.03 -0.78 13.47
N ALA A 15 -20.44 -1.10 14.61
CA ALA A 15 -20.97 -0.67 15.88
C ALA A 15 -20.92 0.87 15.88
N SER A 16 -22.09 1.48 15.64
CA SER A 16 -22.46 2.88 15.88
C SER A 16 -21.33 3.91 16.07
N PHE A 17 -21.23 4.80 15.09
CA PHE A 17 -20.77 6.19 15.21
C PHE A 17 -20.45 6.68 16.64
N ALA A 18 -19.17 6.98 16.88
CA ALA A 18 -18.77 8.04 17.80
C ALA A 18 -17.65 8.86 17.15
N ARG A 19 -18.04 9.85 16.35
CA ARG A 19 -17.16 10.92 15.91
C ARG A 19 -17.20 12.00 17.00
N PHE A 20 -16.12 12.27 17.70
CA PHE A 20 -15.71 13.61 18.15
C PHE A 20 -14.25 13.59 18.65
N GLY A 21 -13.59 14.74 18.57
CA GLY A 21 -12.14 14.85 18.53
C GLY A 21 -11.39 14.49 19.82
N HIS A 22 -10.11 14.20 19.60
CA HIS A 22 -9.00 14.30 20.54
C HIS A 22 -8.96 13.30 21.72
N THR A 23 -7.90 12.48 21.68
CA THR A 23 -7.20 11.85 22.81
C THR A 23 -8.03 11.00 23.78
N ALA A 24 -8.09 9.69 23.50
CA ALA A 24 -8.02 8.66 24.53
C ALA A 24 -7.64 7.33 23.86
N GLU A 25 -6.60 6.66 24.34
CA GLU A 25 -6.39 5.24 24.09
C GLU A 25 -7.65 4.49 24.57
N HIS A 26 -8.36 3.83 23.64
CA HIS A 26 -9.60 3.10 23.95
C HIS A 26 -9.25 1.69 24.46
N PRO A 27 -9.54 1.33 25.73
CA PRO A 27 -9.28 -0.01 26.26
C PRO A 27 -10.22 -1.11 25.71
N GLN A 28 -11.18 -0.75 24.86
CA GLN A 28 -12.26 -1.64 24.36
C GLN A 28 -11.98 -2.24 22.98
N GLU A 29 -11.09 -1.64 22.19
CA GLU A 29 -10.82 -2.11 20.82
C GLU A 29 -10.15 -3.50 20.82
N ASN A 30 -9.24 -3.73 21.77
CA ASN A 30 -8.63 -5.05 21.97
C ASN A 30 -9.63 -6.10 22.47
N SER A 31 -10.65 -5.74 23.26
CA SER A 31 -11.65 -6.72 23.70
C SER A 31 -12.59 -7.13 22.56
N ASP A 32 -12.95 -6.20 21.68
CA ASP A 32 -13.81 -6.48 20.54
C ASP A 32 -13.10 -7.31 19.48
N LEU A 33 -11.81 -7.06 19.22
CA LEU A 33 -11.01 -7.88 18.29
C LEU A 33 -10.74 -9.28 18.83
N ASN A 34 -10.45 -9.41 20.13
CA ASN A 34 -10.25 -10.72 20.76
C ASN A 34 -11.55 -11.52 20.76
N ARG A 35 -12.69 -10.85 21.00
CA ARG A 35 -14.02 -11.45 20.89
C ARG A 35 -14.33 -11.86 19.46
N LEU A 36 -14.04 -11.01 18.47
CA LEU A 36 -14.22 -11.35 17.07
C LEU A 36 -13.40 -12.59 16.70
N ARG A 37 -12.12 -12.60 17.09
CA ARG A 37 -11.24 -13.74 16.86
C ARG A 37 -11.75 -15.02 17.53
N SER A 38 -12.25 -14.93 18.77
CA SER A 38 -12.81 -16.09 19.48
C SER A 38 -14.10 -16.59 18.85
N ASP A 39 -15.00 -15.69 18.45
CA ASP A 39 -16.29 -16.03 17.88
C ASP A 39 -16.10 -16.73 16.53
N PHE A 40 -15.18 -16.24 15.68
CA PHE A 40 -14.85 -16.90 14.42
C PHE A 40 -14.11 -18.23 14.60
N ALA A 41 -13.18 -18.32 15.54
CA ALA A 41 -12.48 -19.57 15.82
C ALA A 41 -13.39 -20.66 16.41
N ALA A 42 -14.53 -20.29 16.99
CA ALA A 42 -15.52 -21.22 17.52
C ALA A 42 -16.47 -21.79 16.46
N LEU A 43 -16.45 -21.28 15.23
CA LEU A 43 -17.33 -21.75 14.15
C LEU A 43 -16.80 -23.06 13.57
N PRO A 44 -17.63 -24.13 13.50
CA PRO A 44 -17.21 -25.42 12.94
C PRO A 44 -16.73 -25.33 11.48
N SER A 45 -17.21 -24.34 10.73
CA SER A 45 -16.89 -24.09 9.32
C SER A 45 -15.59 -23.32 9.11
N VAL A 46 -15.05 -22.69 10.16
CA VAL A 46 -13.81 -21.91 10.11
C VAL A 46 -12.66 -22.78 10.60
N GLY A 47 -11.73 -23.09 9.70
CA GLY A 47 -10.53 -23.85 10.03
C GLY A 47 -9.48 -23.01 10.76
N LYS A 48 -9.28 -21.76 10.34
CA LYS A 48 -8.23 -20.88 10.87
C LYS A 48 -8.56 -19.41 10.66
N VAL A 49 -8.25 -18.56 11.64
CA VAL A 49 -8.20 -17.11 11.45
C VAL A 49 -6.79 -16.72 11.00
N TYR A 50 -6.65 -16.12 9.82
CA TYR A 50 -5.36 -15.65 9.28
C TYR A 50 -5.00 -14.26 9.78
N LYS A 51 -5.95 -13.32 9.71
CA LYS A 51 -5.72 -11.92 10.07
C LYS A 51 -7.00 -11.27 10.59
N THR A 52 -6.85 -10.36 11.53
CA THR A 52 -7.91 -9.44 11.95
C THR A 52 -7.43 -8.02 11.69
N PHE A 53 -8.29 -7.20 11.10
CA PHE A 53 -8.03 -5.81 10.77
C PHE A 53 -8.92 -4.92 11.64
N SER A 54 -8.30 -3.93 12.28
CA SER A 54 -8.98 -2.86 13.02
C SER A 54 -8.33 -1.54 12.71
N SER A 55 -9.13 -0.58 12.28
CA SER A 55 -8.75 0.80 12.05
C SER A 55 -10.01 1.66 11.96
N ASP A 56 -9.84 2.98 11.98
CA ASP A 56 -10.94 3.93 11.77
C ASP A 56 -11.62 3.82 10.40
N VAL A 57 -10.97 3.20 9.42
CA VAL A 57 -11.43 3.14 8.01
C VAL A 57 -11.84 1.75 7.56
N PHE A 58 -11.38 0.70 8.25
CA PHE A 58 -11.67 -0.68 7.92
C PHE A 58 -11.59 -1.58 9.14
N THR A 59 -12.65 -2.37 9.34
CA THR A 59 -12.69 -3.47 10.30
C THR A 59 -13.07 -4.74 9.55
N GLY A 60 -12.30 -5.80 9.77
CA GLY A 60 -12.60 -7.08 9.14
C GLY A 60 -11.77 -8.24 9.63
N VAL A 61 -12.06 -9.43 9.13
CA VAL A 61 -11.34 -10.66 9.45
C VAL A 61 -11.15 -11.50 8.20
N SER A 62 -9.99 -12.14 8.11
CA SER A 62 -9.61 -13.09 7.07
C SER A 62 -9.51 -14.49 7.70
N VAL A 63 -10.34 -15.43 7.22
CA VAL A 63 -10.46 -16.81 7.72
C VAL A 63 -10.38 -17.91 6.65
N GLU A 64 -9.70 -19.02 6.94
CA GLU A 64 -9.78 -20.29 6.19
C GLU A 64 -11.12 -20.97 6.46
N THR A 65 -11.83 -21.40 5.42
CA THR A 65 -13.03 -22.24 5.55
C THR A 65 -12.81 -23.61 4.92
N THR A 66 -13.44 -24.64 5.49
CA THR A 66 -13.29 -26.02 5.02
C THR A 66 -14.45 -26.50 4.15
N SER A 67 -15.66 -25.94 4.34
CA SER A 67 -16.88 -26.35 3.64
C SER A 67 -17.75 -25.20 3.11
N GLU A 68 -17.57 -23.99 3.63
CA GLU A 68 -18.47 -22.86 3.37
C GLU A 68 -17.88 -21.88 2.34
N GLY A 69 -18.72 -21.43 1.41
CA GLY A 69 -18.39 -20.38 0.46
C GLY A 69 -18.64 -18.97 1.02
N ALA A 70 -18.30 -17.96 0.24
CA ALA A 70 -18.50 -16.55 0.62
C ALA A 70 -19.98 -16.21 0.92
N GLU A 71 -20.91 -16.81 0.17
CA GLU A 71 -22.36 -16.61 0.34
C GLU A 71 -22.86 -17.18 1.67
N ASP A 72 -22.42 -18.39 2.03
CA ASP A 72 -22.81 -19.06 3.27
C ASP A 72 -22.32 -18.27 4.50
N LEU A 73 -21.10 -17.76 4.45
CA LEU A 73 -20.54 -16.93 5.52
C LEU A 73 -21.24 -15.58 5.66
N SER A 74 -21.68 -14.98 4.56
CA SER A 74 -22.43 -13.72 4.62
C SER A 74 -23.72 -13.88 5.41
N ILE A 75 -24.38 -15.03 5.25
CA ILE A 75 -25.65 -15.35 5.92
C ILE A 75 -25.40 -15.77 7.38
N LEU A 76 -24.39 -16.61 7.63
CA LEU A 76 -24.13 -17.21 8.94
C LEU A 76 -23.63 -16.20 9.98
N LEU A 77 -22.96 -15.12 9.54
CA LEU A 77 -22.21 -14.22 10.44
C LEU A 77 -22.73 -12.78 10.46
N GLY A 78 -23.80 -12.48 9.72
CA GLY A 78 -24.33 -11.12 9.63
C GLY A 78 -23.33 -10.12 9.06
N ALA A 79 -22.37 -10.61 8.26
CA ALA A 79 -21.41 -9.74 7.63
C ALA A 79 -22.06 -8.84 6.60
N ARG A 80 -21.52 -7.63 6.49
CA ARG A 80 -21.97 -6.68 5.48
C ARG A 80 -21.57 -7.13 4.09
N ASN A 81 -20.35 -7.67 3.97
CA ASN A 81 -19.79 -8.15 2.73
C ASN A 81 -18.79 -9.27 3.00
N VAL A 82 -18.68 -10.18 2.04
CA VAL A 82 -17.75 -11.31 2.04
C VAL A 82 -17.09 -11.45 0.68
N TRP A 83 -15.76 -11.57 0.65
CA TRP A 83 -15.01 -11.72 -0.60
C TRP A 83 -13.98 -12.85 -0.51
N PRO A 84 -13.81 -13.64 -1.58
CA PRO A 84 -12.72 -14.61 -1.65
C PRO A 84 -11.38 -13.88 -1.83
N SER A 85 -10.44 -14.11 -0.92
CA SER A 85 -9.05 -13.64 -1.07
C SER A 85 -8.36 -14.36 -2.22
N ARG A 86 -7.44 -13.65 -2.88
CA ARG A 86 -6.68 -14.13 -4.03
C ARG A 86 -5.20 -13.78 -3.90
N PRO A 87 -4.30 -14.66 -4.36
CA PRO A 87 -2.92 -14.26 -4.60
C PRO A 87 -2.88 -13.28 -5.77
N VAL A 88 -2.03 -12.28 -5.66
CA VAL A 88 -1.74 -11.28 -6.69
C VAL A 88 -0.27 -11.43 -7.07
N GLN A 89 0.01 -11.71 -8.33
CA GLN A 89 1.37 -11.81 -8.82
C GLN A 89 1.75 -10.51 -9.55
N MET A 90 3.00 -10.08 -9.41
CA MET A 90 3.50 -9.00 -10.26
C MET A 90 3.52 -9.47 -11.71
N ALA A 91 3.12 -8.58 -12.62
CA ALA A 91 3.36 -8.82 -14.03
C ALA A 91 4.87 -8.96 -14.23
N LEU A 92 5.29 -10.05 -14.87
CA LEU A 92 6.70 -10.22 -15.24
C LEU A 92 7.11 -9.03 -16.09
N ALA A 93 8.09 -8.27 -15.62
CA ALA A 93 8.72 -7.25 -16.43
C ALA A 93 9.40 -7.96 -17.60
N GLU A 94 8.83 -7.85 -18.81
CA GLU A 94 9.63 -8.11 -20.00
C GLU A 94 10.82 -7.15 -19.93
N LYS A 95 12.05 -7.66 -20.14
CA LYS A 95 13.23 -6.79 -20.27
C LYS A 95 13.00 -5.84 -21.45
N GLY A 96 12.39 -4.70 -21.13
CA GLY A 96 12.19 -3.60 -22.05
C GLY A 96 13.54 -3.14 -22.53
N ARG A 97 13.62 -2.78 -23.81
CA ARG A 97 14.81 -2.20 -24.42
C ARG A 97 15.33 -1.10 -23.51
N THR A 98 16.59 -1.19 -23.11
CA THR A 98 17.30 -0.10 -22.44
C THR A 98 17.17 1.14 -23.33
N PHE A 99 16.43 2.15 -22.88
CA PHE A 99 16.47 3.47 -23.50
C PHE A 99 17.82 4.08 -23.12
N GLY A 100 18.84 3.69 -23.88
CA GLY A 100 20.15 4.30 -23.81
C GLY A 100 20.04 5.78 -24.15
N ARG A 101 20.60 6.61 -23.26
CA ARG A 101 21.07 7.98 -23.50
C ARG A 101 20.10 8.90 -24.26
N ASP A 102 18.93 9.18 -23.68
CA ASP A 102 18.29 10.51 -23.75
C ASP A 102 17.03 10.58 -22.87
N VAL A 103 17.22 10.47 -21.55
CA VAL A 103 16.12 10.67 -20.57
C VAL A 103 15.60 12.11 -20.63
N SER A 104 16.45 13.07 -21.02
CA SER A 104 16.12 14.49 -21.17
C SER A 104 15.01 14.71 -22.20
N VAL A 105 15.08 14.11 -23.38
CA VAL A 105 14.13 14.36 -24.48
C VAL A 105 12.75 13.76 -24.18
N ALA A 106 12.70 12.61 -23.51
CA ALA A 106 11.44 11.97 -23.14
C ALA A 106 10.73 12.68 -21.96
N ASN A 107 11.49 13.14 -20.95
CA ASN A 107 10.91 13.72 -19.73
C ASN A 107 10.25 15.09 -19.98
N TYR A 108 10.80 15.91 -20.88
CA TYR A 108 10.19 17.18 -21.28
C TYR A 108 8.87 17.01 -22.04
N SER A 109 8.70 15.91 -22.78
CA SER A 109 7.46 15.65 -23.53
C SER A 109 6.32 15.21 -22.60
N ILE A 110 6.57 14.29 -21.66
CA ILE A 110 5.50 13.73 -20.81
C ILE A 110 5.08 14.73 -19.73
N HIS A 111 6.02 15.38 -19.03
CA HIS A 111 5.66 16.41 -18.05
C HIS A 111 4.98 17.62 -18.70
N GLY A 112 5.34 17.95 -19.95
CA GLY A 112 4.62 18.94 -20.74
C GLY A 112 3.18 18.53 -21.03
N ALA A 113 2.98 17.28 -21.47
CA ALA A 113 1.66 16.75 -21.82
C ALA A 113 0.72 16.57 -20.62
N THR A 114 1.25 16.19 -19.46
CA THR A 114 0.46 15.99 -18.23
C THR A 114 0.27 17.27 -17.41
N GLY A 115 0.92 18.36 -17.79
CA GLY A 115 0.89 19.63 -17.08
C GLY A 115 1.80 19.70 -15.85
N VAL A 116 2.53 18.62 -15.54
CA VAL A 116 3.52 18.59 -14.44
C VAL A 116 4.60 19.66 -14.62
N ALA A 117 5.04 19.91 -15.86
CA ALA A 117 6.03 20.95 -16.16
C ALA A 117 5.58 22.34 -15.67
N ARG A 118 4.30 22.69 -15.88
CA ARG A 118 3.73 23.97 -15.42
C ARG A 118 3.67 24.06 -13.89
N LEU A 119 3.40 22.96 -13.21
CA LEU A 119 3.42 22.92 -11.74
C LEU A 119 4.84 23.10 -11.20
N HIS A 120 5.82 22.46 -11.84
CA HIS A 120 7.24 22.60 -11.49
C HIS A 120 7.74 24.04 -11.71
N GLU A 121 7.36 24.69 -12.81
CA GLU A 121 7.65 26.12 -13.06
C GLU A 121 7.07 27.05 -11.98
N GLN A 122 5.97 26.66 -11.36
CA GLN A 122 5.36 27.37 -10.23
C GLN A 122 5.98 27.01 -8.87
N GLY A 123 7.00 26.14 -8.84
CA GLY A 123 7.62 25.65 -7.61
C GLY A 123 6.79 24.62 -6.83
N ILE A 124 5.72 24.08 -7.45
CA ILE A 124 4.89 23.04 -6.85
C ILE A 124 5.55 21.68 -7.12
N LEU A 125 6.36 21.23 -6.16
CA LEU A 125 7.24 20.05 -6.30
C LEU A 125 6.88 18.91 -5.33
N GLY A 126 5.76 19.02 -4.61
CA GLY A 126 5.34 18.02 -3.61
C GLY A 126 5.84 18.25 -2.19
N LYS A 127 6.49 19.39 -1.92
CA LYS A 127 7.00 19.73 -0.59
C LYS A 127 5.92 19.65 0.50
N GLY A 128 6.22 18.94 1.59
CA GLY A 128 5.32 18.74 2.72
C GLY A 128 4.23 17.69 2.49
N VAL A 129 4.21 17.05 1.32
CA VAL A 129 3.34 15.90 1.03
C VAL A 129 4.09 14.62 1.38
N ARG A 130 3.40 13.69 2.07
CA ARG A 130 3.84 12.31 2.22
C ARG A 130 3.09 11.42 1.26
N VAL A 131 3.78 10.50 0.61
CA VAL A 131 3.17 9.52 -0.30
C VAL A 131 3.62 8.12 0.13
N ALA A 132 2.67 7.21 0.33
CA ALA A 132 2.95 5.80 0.50
C ALA A 132 3.10 5.13 -0.86
N VAL A 133 4.14 4.33 -1.02
CA VAL A 133 4.33 3.43 -2.16
C VAL A 133 4.16 2.01 -1.63
N VAL A 134 3.11 1.31 -2.08
CA VAL A 134 2.80 -0.07 -1.71
C VAL A 134 3.19 -0.95 -2.89
N ASP A 135 4.39 -1.54 -2.84
CA ASP A 135 5.01 -2.17 -4.01
C ASP A 135 6.05 -3.25 -3.61
N SER A 136 7.01 -3.59 -4.48
CA SER A 136 8.01 -4.64 -4.24
C SER A 136 9.12 -4.28 -3.24
N GLY A 137 9.14 -3.03 -2.78
CA GLY A 137 10.21 -2.45 -1.97
C GLY A 137 10.87 -1.28 -2.69
N VAL A 138 11.90 -0.71 -2.07
CA VAL A 138 12.63 0.41 -2.67
C VAL A 138 14.11 0.31 -2.39
N ASP A 139 14.92 0.47 -3.43
CA ASP A 139 16.34 0.80 -3.29
C ASP A 139 16.45 2.28 -2.90
N TYR A 140 16.36 2.54 -1.59
CA TYR A 140 16.47 3.89 -1.04
C TYR A 140 17.91 4.43 -1.08
N ASP A 141 18.92 3.58 -1.30
CA ASP A 141 20.32 3.97 -1.45
C ASP A 141 20.60 4.55 -2.84
N HIS A 142 19.67 4.37 -3.78
CA HIS A 142 19.75 4.98 -5.09
C HIS A 142 19.89 6.53 -4.97
N PRO A 143 20.91 7.17 -5.57
CA PRO A 143 21.16 8.61 -5.41
C PRO A 143 19.97 9.49 -5.80
N ALA A 144 19.24 9.11 -6.86
CA ALA A 144 18.05 9.84 -7.27
C ALA A 144 16.88 9.77 -6.26
N LEU A 145 16.94 8.82 -5.33
CA LEU A 145 16.00 8.62 -4.24
C LEU A 145 16.55 9.09 -2.89
N GLY A 146 17.61 9.89 -2.87
CA GLY A 146 18.13 10.54 -1.67
C GLY A 146 19.26 9.80 -0.97
N GLY A 147 19.58 8.55 -1.38
CA GLY A 147 20.78 7.85 -0.92
C GLY A 147 20.74 7.44 0.55
N GLY A 148 19.57 7.03 1.04
CA GLY A 148 19.41 6.46 2.38
C GLY A 148 17.96 6.39 2.85
N PHE A 149 17.79 5.85 4.05
CA PHE A 149 16.50 5.53 4.66
C PHE A 149 16.34 6.19 6.04
N GLY A 150 15.13 6.67 6.32
CA GLY A 150 14.75 7.22 7.62
C GLY A 150 14.78 8.75 7.67
N GLU A 151 14.85 9.29 8.89
CA GLU A 151 14.79 10.74 9.12
C GLU A 151 15.91 11.47 8.36
N GLY A 152 15.54 12.53 7.64
CA GLY A 152 16.47 13.32 6.83
C GLY A 152 16.65 12.83 5.40
N PHE A 153 16.16 11.64 5.05
CA PHE A 153 16.17 11.12 3.69
C PHE A 153 14.83 11.32 2.98
N LYS A 154 14.78 11.02 1.67
CA LYS A 154 13.54 11.09 0.89
C LYS A 154 12.59 9.94 1.25
N VAL A 155 13.11 8.73 1.38
CA VAL A 155 12.38 7.58 1.92
C VAL A 155 12.47 7.68 3.44
N VAL A 156 11.45 8.28 4.05
CA VAL A 156 11.47 8.67 5.47
C VAL A 156 11.09 7.54 6.42
N GLY A 157 10.57 6.43 5.88
CA GLY A 157 10.13 5.28 6.65
C GLY A 157 9.43 4.26 5.76
N GLY A 158 8.89 3.22 6.39
CA GLY A 158 8.28 2.11 5.68
C GLY A 158 8.30 0.82 6.49
N TYR A 159 7.83 -0.26 5.86
CA TYR A 159 7.80 -1.59 6.46
C TYR A 159 7.81 -2.67 5.38
N ASP A 160 8.47 -3.80 5.64
CA ASP A 160 8.36 -4.99 4.82
C ASP A 160 7.36 -5.98 5.43
N LEU A 161 6.24 -6.20 4.75
CA LEU A 161 5.20 -7.12 5.19
C LEU A 161 5.45 -8.57 4.79
N VAL A 162 6.46 -8.85 3.96
CA VAL A 162 6.65 -10.15 3.30
C VAL A 162 8.05 -10.74 3.45
N GLY A 163 9.11 -9.93 3.47
CA GLY A 163 10.49 -10.40 3.53
C GLY A 163 11.06 -10.82 2.16
N GLY A 164 12.34 -11.19 2.14
CA GLY A 164 13.10 -11.56 0.94
C GLY A 164 12.85 -12.97 0.37
N SER A 165 11.70 -13.60 0.62
CA SER A 165 11.39 -14.95 0.09
C SER A 165 10.45 -14.92 -1.11
N GLU A 166 10.32 -16.02 -1.86
CA GLU A 166 9.38 -16.14 -3.00
C GLU A 166 7.91 -16.33 -2.57
N TRP A 167 7.54 -15.97 -1.33
CA TRP A 167 6.15 -16.04 -0.87
C TRP A 167 5.22 -15.29 -1.86
N PRO A 168 4.01 -15.81 -2.20
CA PRO A 168 3.28 -16.93 -1.62
C PRO A 168 3.54 -18.31 -2.27
N VAL A 169 4.66 -18.51 -2.97
CA VAL A 169 5.01 -19.83 -3.52
C VAL A 169 5.09 -20.88 -2.40
N GLU A 170 4.56 -22.08 -2.68
CA GLU A 170 4.52 -23.18 -1.71
C GLU A 170 5.91 -23.48 -1.14
N GLY A 171 6.02 -23.55 0.19
CA GLY A 171 7.28 -23.78 0.90
C GLY A 171 8.03 -22.52 1.33
N TYR A 172 7.60 -21.34 0.86
CA TYR A 172 8.11 -20.04 1.30
C TYR A 172 7.16 -19.37 2.28
N PHE A 173 7.70 -18.57 3.19
CA PHE A 173 6.95 -17.96 4.30
C PHE A 173 7.32 -16.49 4.45
N LYS A 174 6.34 -15.67 4.85
CA LYS A 174 6.59 -14.27 5.17
C LYS A 174 7.61 -14.15 6.31
N LYS A 175 8.53 -13.18 6.18
CA LYS A 175 9.43 -12.77 7.25
C LYS A 175 9.42 -11.24 7.36
N PRO A 176 8.34 -10.66 7.91
CA PRO A 176 8.18 -9.21 7.97
C PRO A 176 9.22 -8.56 8.87
N ASP A 177 9.66 -7.37 8.50
CA ASP A 177 10.56 -6.54 9.30
C ASP A 177 10.42 -5.05 8.94
N SER A 178 11.20 -4.20 9.61
CA SER A 178 11.12 -2.75 9.46
C SER A 178 11.90 -2.19 8.27
N ASP A 179 12.50 -3.04 7.44
CA ASP A 179 13.35 -2.63 6.32
C ASP A 179 12.66 -2.90 4.97
N PRO A 180 12.08 -1.88 4.32
CA PRO A 180 11.38 -2.04 3.04
C PRO A 180 12.34 -2.10 1.85
N TYR A 181 13.63 -2.38 2.06
CA TYR A 181 14.62 -2.42 1.00
C TYR A 181 14.27 -3.45 -0.07
N GLU A 182 14.52 -3.09 -1.32
CA GLU A 182 14.37 -4.02 -2.44
C GLU A 182 15.60 -4.94 -2.52
N GLU A 183 15.50 -6.12 -1.92
CA GLU A 183 16.55 -7.14 -1.99
C GLU A 183 16.59 -7.90 -3.32
N SER A 184 15.55 -7.77 -4.16
CA SER A 184 15.38 -8.58 -5.36
C SER A 184 15.57 -7.79 -6.65
N GLU A 185 15.92 -8.47 -7.74
CA GLU A 185 16.08 -7.85 -9.07
C GLU A 185 14.73 -7.42 -9.71
N ILE A 186 13.63 -7.42 -8.96
CA ILE A 186 12.31 -6.96 -9.43
C ILE A 186 12.37 -5.47 -9.76
N GLY A 187 12.88 -4.64 -8.84
CA GLY A 187 13.11 -3.20 -9.03
C GLY A 187 11.87 -2.36 -9.35
N HIS A 188 10.67 -2.95 -9.34
CA HIS A 188 9.43 -2.29 -9.74
C HIS A 188 9.08 -1.15 -8.80
N GLY A 189 9.14 -1.38 -7.49
CA GLY A 189 8.89 -0.33 -6.49
C GLY A 189 9.92 0.80 -6.54
N THR A 190 11.20 0.51 -6.78
CA THR A 190 12.23 1.54 -7.05
C THR A 190 11.89 2.37 -8.28
N HIS A 191 11.47 1.72 -9.37
CA HIS A 191 11.10 2.40 -10.61
C HIS A 191 9.86 3.29 -10.43
N VAL A 192 8.81 2.79 -9.78
CA VAL A 192 7.60 3.55 -9.42
C VAL A 192 7.95 4.74 -8.53
N THR A 193 8.79 4.54 -7.52
CA THR A 193 9.26 5.61 -6.63
C THR A 193 10.08 6.65 -7.38
N GLY A 194 10.86 6.23 -8.39
CA GLY A 194 11.58 7.11 -9.30
C GLY A 194 10.64 8.01 -10.10
N ILE A 195 9.62 7.46 -10.75
CA ILE A 195 8.59 8.23 -11.48
C ILE A 195 7.92 9.25 -10.55
N LEU A 196 7.64 8.85 -9.31
CA LEU A 196 6.98 9.70 -8.33
C LEU A 196 7.89 10.83 -7.83
N ALA A 197 9.03 10.51 -7.23
CA ALA A 197 9.81 11.45 -6.41
C ALA A 197 11.31 11.45 -6.71
N GLY A 198 11.76 10.72 -7.73
CA GLY A 198 13.16 10.71 -8.13
C GLY A 198 13.65 12.08 -8.60
N ARG A 199 14.93 12.37 -8.36
CA ARG A 199 15.58 13.60 -8.85
C ARG A 199 17.04 13.32 -9.17
N SER A 200 17.43 13.64 -10.40
CA SER A 200 18.82 13.65 -10.87
C SER A 200 19.12 14.98 -11.57
N ASP A 201 20.34 15.16 -12.05
CA ASP A 201 20.73 16.33 -12.83
C ASP A 201 19.99 16.46 -14.17
N SER A 202 19.45 15.35 -14.69
CA SER A 202 18.87 15.28 -16.04
C SER A 202 17.36 15.03 -16.07
N TRP A 203 16.77 14.63 -14.94
CA TRP A 203 15.35 14.32 -14.84
C TRP A 203 14.86 14.45 -13.40
N GLN A 204 13.57 14.73 -13.25
CA GLN A 204 12.87 14.67 -11.97
C GLN A 204 11.51 14.01 -12.17
N GLY A 205 11.02 13.33 -11.13
CA GLY A 205 9.69 12.74 -11.06
C GLY A 205 8.59 13.79 -10.88
N VAL A 206 7.37 13.33 -10.67
CA VAL A 206 6.18 14.20 -10.57
C VAL A 206 6.22 15.10 -9.34
N ALA A 207 6.63 14.58 -8.18
CA ALA A 207 6.66 15.23 -6.88
C ALA A 207 8.03 15.03 -6.20
N PRO A 208 9.12 15.61 -6.74
CA PRO A 208 10.49 15.33 -6.30
C PRO A 208 10.82 15.80 -4.87
N GLU A 209 9.97 16.62 -4.25
CA GLU A 209 10.12 17.11 -2.87
C GLU A 209 9.13 16.46 -1.89
N ALA A 210 8.38 15.44 -2.33
CA ALA A 210 7.58 14.62 -1.43
C ALA A 210 8.46 13.71 -0.57
N SER A 211 8.00 13.42 0.64
CA SER A 211 8.54 12.37 1.50
C SER A 211 7.84 11.04 1.19
N ILE A 212 8.60 9.96 1.12
CA ILE A 212 8.11 8.64 0.73
C ILE A 212 8.06 7.71 1.95
N LEU A 213 6.95 7.00 2.09
CA LEU A 213 6.85 5.82 2.95
C LEU A 213 6.76 4.58 2.03
N SER A 214 7.63 3.61 2.23
CA SER A 214 7.66 2.40 1.39
C SER A 214 7.07 1.20 2.14
N TYR A 215 6.01 0.59 1.62
CA TYR A 215 5.45 -0.65 2.15
C TYR A 215 5.70 -1.76 1.15
N LYS A 216 6.63 -2.65 1.49
CA LYS A 216 6.97 -3.80 0.66
C LYS A 216 5.93 -4.89 0.88
N VAL A 217 5.24 -5.27 -0.20
CA VAL A 217 4.13 -6.23 -0.16
C VAL A 217 4.33 -7.43 -1.08
N PHE A 218 5.31 -7.39 -1.99
CA PHE A 218 5.61 -8.51 -2.87
C PHE A 218 6.83 -9.29 -2.42
N GLY A 219 6.71 -10.61 -2.38
CA GLY A 219 7.83 -11.52 -2.19
C GLY A 219 8.90 -11.33 -3.27
N ALA A 220 10.13 -11.69 -2.92
CA ALA A 220 11.28 -11.61 -3.79
C ALA A 220 11.25 -12.66 -4.92
N GLY A 221 12.18 -12.52 -5.87
CA GLY A 221 12.35 -13.45 -6.98
C GLY A 221 11.28 -13.30 -8.06
N ASN A 222 11.42 -14.06 -9.14
CA ASN A 222 10.53 -13.94 -10.32
C ASN A 222 9.16 -14.59 -10.13
N SER A 223 9.01 -15.42 -9.09
CA SER A 223 7.79 -16.15 -8.78
C SER A 223 7.06 -15.56 -7.58
N GLY A 224 7.70 -14.65 -6.84
CA GLY A 224 7.13 -13.98 -5.68
C GLY A 224 5.87 -13.19 -6.01
N GLY A 225 5.01 -13.03 -5.01
CA GLY A 225 3.70 -12.40 -5.16
C GLY A 225 3.24 -11.73 -3.86
N THR A 226 1.97 -11.38 -3.82
CA THR A 226 1.28 -10.87 -2.65
C THR A 226 -0.10 -11.51 -2.48
N ASP A 227 -0.83 -11.18 -1.42
CA ASP A 227 -2.24 -11.52 -1.20
C ASP A 227 -3.03 -10.26 -0.83
N GLU A 228 -4.35 -10.34 -0.91
CA GLU A 228 -5.23 -9.20 -0.60
C GLU A 228 -5.11 -8.78 0.87
N GLU A 229 -4.86 -9.72 1.79
CA GLU A 229 -4.63 -9.42 3.20
C GLU A 229 -3.42 -8.52 3.43
N THR A 230 -2.31 -8.79 2.76
CA THR A 230 -1.07 -7.99 2.83
C THR A 230 -1.31 -6.61 2.27
N LEU A 231 -2.03 -6.51 1.15
CA LEU A 231 -2.39 -5.23 0.54
C LEU A 231 -3.26 -4.39 1.49
N ILE A 232 -4.30 -5.01 2.07
CA ILE A 232 -5.16 -4.33 3.06
C ILE A 232 -4.30 -3.85 4.24
N GLU A 233 -3.46 -4.72 4.81
CA GLU A 233 -2.58 -4.36 5.92
C GLU A 233 -1.68 -3.16 5.58
N ALA A 234 -1.03 -3.18 4.42
CA ALA A 234 -0.16 -2.09 3.97
C ALA A 234 -0.93 -0.77 3.78
N PHE A 235 -2.15 -0.81 3.22
CA PHE A 235 -2.98 0.39 3.09
C PHE A 235 -3.42 0.95 4.45
N LEU A 236 -3.70 0.08 5.43
CA LEU A 236 -4.02 0.51 6.78
C LEU A 236 -2.79 1.10 7.48
N MET A 237 -1.62 0.48 7.37
CA MET A 237 -0.38 1.05 7.90
C MET A 237 -0.09 2.44 7.29
N ALA A 238 -0.24 2.59 5.97
CA ALA A 238 -0.09 3.89 5.31
C ALA A 238 -1.08 4.94 5.84
N TYR A 239 -2.33 4.55 6.06
CA TYR A 239 -3.36 5.42 6.63
C TYR A 239 -2.98 5.88 8.06
N GLU A 240 -2.57 4.95 8.93
CA GLU A 240 -2.15 5.24 10.31
C GLU A 240 -0.89 6.11 10.38
N ASP A 241 0.05 5.93 9.44
CA ASP A 241 1.23 6.79 9.28
C ASP A 241 0.89 8.19 8.71
N GLY A 242 -0.41 8.47 8.58
CA GLY A 242 -0.97 9.77 8.29
C GLY A 242 -0.91 10.13 6.81
N VAL A 243 -0.67 9.16 5.93
CA VAL A 243 -0.75 9.33 4.47
C VAL A 243 -2.21 9.52 4.11
N ARG A 244 -2.61 10.78 4.04
CA ARG A 244 -3.97 11.18 3.69
C ARG A 244 -3.95 12.37 2.77
N PHE A 245 -4.85 12.35 1.81
CA PHE A 245 -5.18 13.53 1.06
C PHE A 245 -5.91 14.50 2.00
N LYS A 246 -5.23 15.58 2.44
CA LYS A 246 -5.93 16.74 3.00
C LYS A 246 -6.28 17.67 1.84
N PRO A 247 -7.55 17.71 1.37
CA PRO A 247 -7.93 18.72 0.38
C PRO A 247 -7.60 20.09 0.96
N ASN A 248 -6.78 20.86 0.24
CA ASN A 248 -6.39 22.19 0.65
C ASN A 248 -7.65 23.08 0.70
N LYS A 249 -8.15 23.38 1.90
CA LYS A 249 -9.37 24.20 2.10
C LYS A 249 -9.15 25.69 1.78
N THR A 250 -8.02 26.11 1.20
CA THR A 250 -7.66 27.53 1.06
C THR A 250 -7.60 28.08 -0.36
N HIS A 251 -8.02 27.33 -1.39
CA HIS A 251 -8.27 27.95 -2.69
C HIS A 251 -9.70 28.43 -2.79
N ASN A 252 -9.93 29.60 -2.20
CA ASN A 252 -11.10 30.42 -2.44
C ASN A 252 -11.16 30.68 -3.97
N ASN A 253 -12.12 30.05 -4.63
CA ASN A 253 -12.31 30.08 -6.08
C ASN A 253 -12.80 31.48 -6.49
N ARG A 254 -11.91 32.49 -6.45
CA ARG A 254 -12.16 33.75 -7.14
C ARG A 254 -11.99 33.46 -8.62
N ARG A 255 -13.13 33.25 -9.29
CA ARG A 255 -13.24 33.34 -10.75
C ARG A 255 -12.60 34.66 -11.17
N VAL A 256 -11.45 34.58 -11.80
CA VAL A 256 -10.91 35.71 -12.57
C VAL A 256 -11.63 35.64 -13.90
N SER A 257 -12.59 36.55 -14.12
CA SER A 257 -13.21 36.73 -15.42
C SER A 257 -12.12 37.15 -16.43
N PRO A 258 -12.07 36.57 -17.63
CA PRO A 258 -11.16 37.05 -18.67
C PRO A 258 -11.59 38.44 -19.16
N PRO A 259 -10.64 39.31 -19.56
CA PRO A 259 -10.96 40.63 -20.09
C PRO A 259 -11.51 40.51 -21.51
N PHE A 260 -12.76 40.92 -21.70
CA PHE A 260 -13.28 41.50 -22.94
C PHE A 260 -14.25 42.62 -22.55
#